data_AF-A0A9X2HTQ8-F1
#
_entry.id   AF-A0A9X2HTQ8-F1
#
_cell.length_a   1.000
_cell.length_b   1.000
_cell.length_c   1.000
_cell.angle_alpha   90.00
_cell.angle_beta   90.00
_cell.angle_gamma   90.00
#
_symmetry.space_group_name_H-M   'P 1'
#
loop_
_entity.id
_entity.type
_entity.pdbx_description
1 polymer ?
#
loop_
_entity_poly.entity_id
_entity_poly.type
_entity_poly.pdbx_seq_one_letter_code
_entity_poly.pdbx_strand_id
1 'polypeptide(L)'
;MDERNEDDNGIGALVARAIADGRAYADAEIAYWRALVLDRVADARAVAMLGIVVFLLAQAAAIALIVGFVMILTPHVGPALATLIVVLVAAGAAALFARVAIKRFRRVTRPRSEP
;
A
#
# COMPACT_ATOMS: atom_id res chain seq x y z
N MET A 1 55.92 43.68 -14.36
CA MET A 1 55.58 42.86 -13.17
C MET A 1 54.42 42.00 -13.59
N ASP A 2 54.74 40.73 -13.74
CA ASP A 2 53.90 39.59 -14.13
C ASP A 2 52.75 39.41 -13.13
N GLU A 3 51.55 39.06 -13.61
CA GLU A 3 50.51 38.29 -12.91
C GLU A 3 49.28 38.16 -13.81
N ARG A 4 49.34 37.17 -14.70
CA ARG A 4 48.24 36.68 -15.51
C ARG A 4 47.13 36.16 -14.60
N ASN A 5 46.00 36.87 -14.55
CA ASN A 5 44.71 36.35 -14.09
C ASN A 5 44.14 35.36 -15.13
N GLU A 6 44.83 34.24 -15.39
CA GLU A 6 44.42 33.23 -16.39
C GLU A 6 43.58 32.09 -15.76
N ASP A 7 43.43 32.05 -14.44
CA ASP A 7 42.83 30.92 -13.74
C ASP A 7 41.30 30.95 -13.63
N ASP A 8 40.67 32.12 -13.80
CA ASP A 8 39.20 32.27 -13.72
C ASP A 8 38.46 31.93 -15.03
N ASN A 9 39.17 31.87 -16.17
CA ASN A 9 38.61 31.52 -17.49
C ASN A 9 39.22 30.24 -18.08
N GLY A 10 40.01 29.50 -17.30
CA GLY A 10 40.58 28.23 -17.73
C GLY A 10 39.49 27.18 -17.95
N ILE A 11 39.66 26.33 -18.95
CA ILE A 11 38.78 25.17 -19.22
C ILE A 11 38.58 24.31 -17.95
N GLY A 12 39.59 24.25 -17.08
CA GLY A 12 39.49 23.61 -15.77
C GLY A 12 38.42 24.22 -14.84
N ALA A 13 38.27 25.55 -14.82
CA ALA A 13 37.25 26.24 -14.04
C ALA A 13 35.83 25.96 -14.60
N LEU A 14 35.68 25.89 -15.92
CA LEU A 14 34.40 25.53 -16.58
C LEU A 14 34.01 24.07 -16.31
N VAL A 15 34.97 23.15 -16.36
CA VAL A 15 34.74 21.74 -16.03
C VAL A 15 34.40 21.56 -14.56
N ALA A 16 35.12 22.24 -13.65
CA ALA A 16 34.81 22.24 -12.22
C ALA A 16 33.39 22.79 -11.96
N ARG A 17 32.99 23.84 -12.69
CA ARG A 17 31.64 24.40 -12.61
C ARG A 17 30.58 23.43 -13.12
N ALA A 18 30.78 22.79 -14.26
CA ALA A 18 29.83 21.82 -14.81
C ALA A 18 29.65 20.59 -13.88
N ILE A 19 30.73 20.13 -13.24
CA ILE A 19 30.66 19.05 -12.23
C ILE A 19 29.92 19.52 -10.98
N ALA A 20 30.17 20.75 -10.52
CA ALA A 20 29.47 21.33 -9.38
C ALA A 20 27.97 21.49 -9.65
N ASP A 21 27.59 21.99 -10.83
CA ASP A 21 26.20 22.15 -11.24
C ASP A 21 25.50 20.79 -11.44
N GLY A 22 26.18 19.80 -12.01
CA GLY A 22 25.66 18.43 -12.14
C GLY A 22 25.43 17.75 -10.79
N ARG A 23 26.32 17.97 -9.82
CA ARG A 23 26.16 17.50 -8.45
C ARG A 23 24.99 18.21 -7.75
N ALA A 24 24.89 19.52 -7.89
CA ALA A 24 23.78 20.29 -7.33
C ALA A 24 22.43 19.85 -7.91
N TYR A 25 22.37 19.52 -9.20
CA TYR A 25 21.19 18.97 -9.85
C TYR A 25 20.82 17.58 -9.30
N ALA A 26 21.80 16.68 -9.14
CA ALA A 26 21.56 15.36 -8.55
C ALA A 26 21.07 15.46 -7.10
N ASP A 27 21.66 16.35 -6.30
CA ASP A 27 21.25 16.59 -4.91
C ASP A 27 19.81 17.16 -4.85
N ALA A 28 19.43 18.04 -5.79
CA ALA A 28 18.08 18.58 -5.89
C ALA A 28 17.04 17.51 -6.26
N GLU A 29 17.37 16.60 -7.19
CA GLU A 29 16.49 15.51 -7.59
C GLU A 29 16.27 14.52 -6.44
N ILE A 30 17.35 14.17 -5.72
CA ILE A 30 17.25 13.33 -4.51
C ILE A 30 16.37 14.01 -3.46
N ALA A 31 16.53 15.32 -3.25
CA ALA A 31 15.71 16.09 -2.31
C ALA A 31 14.23 16.12 -2.74
N TYR A 32 13.94 16.26 -4.04
CA TYR A 32 12.60 16.19 -4.60
C TYR A 32 11.94 14.84 -4.35
N TRP A 33 12.62 13.73 -4.68
CA TRP A 33 12.13 12.38 -4.42
C TRP A 33 11.92 12.12 -2.94
N ARG A 34 12.83 12.60 -2.08
CA ARG A 34 12.70 12.49 -0.63
C ARG A 34 11.48 13.23 -0.10
N ALA A 35 11.23 14.45 -0.58
CA ALA A 35 10.05 15.23 -0.21
C ALA A 35 8.76 14.56 -0.69
N LEU A 36 8.74 14.08 -1.94
CA LEU A 36 7.60 13.36 -2.51
C LEU A 36 7.27 12.09 -1.73
N VAL A 37 8.29 11.27 -1.40
CA VAL A 37 8.11 10.06 -0.60
C VAL A 37 7.61 10.39 0.80
N LEU A 38 8.17 11.39 1.48
CA LEU A 38 7.72 11.78 2.83
C LEU A 38 6.27 12.26 2.84
N ASP A 39 5.89 13.05 1.84
CA ASP A 39 4.53 13.55 1.65
C ASP A 39 3.54 12.39 1.43
N ARG A 40 3.85 11.46 0.51
CA ARG A 40 3.02 10.26 0.27
C ARG A 40 2.99 9.30 1.45
N VAL A 41 4.06 9.19 2.23
CA VAL A 41 4.12 8.30 3.40
C VAL A 41 3.18 8.78 4.51
N ALA A 42 3.06 10.10 4.70
CA ALA A 42 2.13 10.66 5.68
C ALA A 42 0.67 10.29 5.34
N ASP A 43 0.28 10.47 4.08
CA ASP A 43 -1.05 10.09 3.59
C ASP A 43 -1.25 8.57 3.60
N ALA A 44 -0.25 7.81 3.17
CA ALA A 44 -0.31 6.35 3.20
C ALA A 44 -0.46 5.81 4.62
N ARG A 45 0.16 6.45 5.63
CA ARG A 45 0.00 6.07 7.04
C ARG A 45 -1.42 6.31 7.53
N ALA A 46 -2.03 7.45 7.19
CA ALA A 46 -3.41 7.75 7.55
C ALA A 46 -4.39 6.74 6.92
N VAL A 47 -4.21 6.46 5.63
CA VAL A 47 -5.01 5.44 4.91
C VAL A 47 -4.78 4.04 5.49
N ALA A 48 -3.55 3.68 5.85
CA ALA A 48 -3.26 2.39 6.48
C ALA A 48 -3.90 2.27 7.87
N MET A 49 -3.84 3.31 8.71
CA MET A 49 -4.49 3.32 10.02
C MET A 49 -6.00 3.18 9.90
N LEU A 50 -6.63 3.96 9.03
CA LEU A 50 -8.07 3.85 8.75
C LEU A 50 -8.42 2.46 8.21
N GLY A 51 -7.60 1.92 7.31
CA GLY A 51 -7.75 0.56 6.79
C GLY A 51 -7.72 -0.50 7.89
N ILE A 52 -6.81 -0.39 8.86
CA ILE A 52 -6.74 -1.28 10.02
C ILE A 52 -8.00 -1.16 10.87
N VAL A 53 -8.45 0.05 11.18
CA VAL A 53 -9.66 0.28 11.99
C VAL A 53 -10.89 -0.33 11.31
N VAL A 54 -11.07 -0.06 10.01
CA VAL A 54 -12.18 -0.62 9.22
C VAL A 54 -12.10 -2.15 9.18
N PHE A 55 -10.91 -2.71 9.01
CA PHE A 55 -10.71 -4.16 9.00
C PHE A 55 -11.08 -4.79 10.35
N LEU A 56 -10.62 -4.22 11.46
CA LEU A 56 -10.97 -4.69 12.80
C LEU A 56 -12.47 -4.58 13.08
N LEU A 57 -13.10 -3.49 12.66
CA LEU A 57 -14.54 -3.30 12.84
C LEU A 57 -15.36 -4.27 12.00
N ALA A 58 -14.96 -4.51 10.75
CA ALA A 58 -15.56 -5.52 9.88
C ALA A 58 -15.41 -6.93 10.46
N GLN A 59 -14.24 -7.23 11.05
CA GLN A 59 -14.00 -8.50 11.73
C GLN A 59 -14.96 -8.65 12.93
N ALA A 60 -15.03 -7.64 13.80
CA ALA A 60 -15.89 -7.68 14.98
C ALA A 60 -17.36 -7.85 14.60
N ALA A 61 -17.81 -7.14 13.56
CA ALA A 61 -19.15 -7.29 13.01
C ALA A 61 -19.40 -8.72 12.48
N ALA A 62 -18.43 -9.33 11.83
CA ALA A 62 -18.54 -10.71 11.35
C ALA A 62 -18.67 -11.72 12.50
N ILE A 63 -17.88 -11.58 13.58
CA ILE A 63 -18.05 -12.41 14.79
C ILE A 63 -19.44 -12.22 15.38
N ALA A 64 -19.87 -10.96 15.59
CA ALA A 64 -21.16 -10.65 16.17
C ALA A 64 -22.32 -11.23 15.35
N LEU A 65 -22.23 -11.17 14.02
CA LEU A 65 -23.20 -11.77 13.11
C LEU A 65 -23.27 -13.30 13.27
N ILE A 66 -22.13 -13.98 13.33
CA ILE A 66 -22.05 -15.43 13.54
C ILE A 66 -22.71 -15.80 14.88
N VAL A 67 -22.34 -15.11 15.96
CA VAL A 67 -22.91 -15.33 17.29
C VAL A 67 -24.42 -15.11 17.30
N GLY A 68 -24.90 -14.01 16.71
CA GLY A 68 -26.32 -13.72 16.59
C GLY A 68 -27.07 -14.80 15.80
N PHE A 69 -26.48 -15.31 14.72
CA PHE A 69 -27.09 -16.38 13.93
C PHE A 69 -27.20 -17.69 14.72
N VAL A 70 -26.17 -18.03 15.50
CA VAL A 70 -26.22 -19.19 16.43
C VAL A 70 -27.34 -19.00 17.45
N MET A 71 -27.46 -17.82 18.07
CA MET A 71 -28.52 -17.55 19.06
C MET A 71 -29.93 -17.65 18.46
N ILE A 72 -30.12 -17.18 17.23
CA ILE A 72 -31.42 -17.27 16.53
C ILE A 72 -31.76 -18.72 16.18
N LEU A 73 -30.77 -19.53 15.77
CA LEU A 73 -31.02 -20.89 15.30
C LEU A 73 -31.09 -21.92 16.44
N THR A 74 -30.42 -21.65 17.57
CA THR A 74 -30.34 -22.55 18.72
C THR A 74 -31.71 -23.03 19.22
N PRO A 75 -32.75 -22.18 19.37
CA PRO A 75 -34.08 -22.62 19.82
C PRO A 75 -34.78 -23.59 18.86
N HIS A 76 -34.41 -23.61 17.57
CA HIS A 76 -35.09 -24.40 16.55
C HIS A 76 -34.45 -25.77 16.32
N VAL A 77 -33.13 -25.86 16.34
CA VAL A 77 -32.39 -27.08 15.97
C VAL A 77 -31.46 -27.58 17.07
N GLY A 78 -31.39 -26.88 18.20
CA GLY A 78 -30.44 -27.14 19.27
C GLY A 78 -29.05 -26.57 18.99
N PRO A 79 -28.21 -26.40 20.03
CA PRO A 79 -26.97 -25.65 19.95
C PRO A 79 -25.92 -26.30 19.03
N ALA A 80 -25.81 -27.64 19.02
CA ALA A 80 -24.81 -28.34 18.23
C ALA A 80 -25.10 -28.28 16.71
N LEU A 81 -26.36 -28.44 16.32
CA LEU A 81 -26.74 -28.34 14.90
C LEU A 81 -26.74 -26.88 14.44
N ALA A 82 -27.09 -25.94 15.32
CA ALA A 82 -27.02 -24.52 15.01
C ALA A 82 -25.59 -24.10 14.64
N THR A 83 -24.60 -24.43 15.46
CA THR A 83 -23.20 -24.09 15.19
C THR A 83 -22.69 -24.74 13.91
N LEU A 84 -23.02 -26.02 13.66
CA LEU A 84 -22.64 -26.71 12.43
C LEU A 84 -23.18 -25.99 11.18
N ILE A 85 -24.47 -25.62 11.18
CA ILE A 85 -25.09 -24.91 10.06
C ILE A 85 -24.42 -23.56 9.85
N VAL A 86 -24.20 -22.77 10.92
CA VAL A 86 -23.59 -21.45 10.80
C VAL A 86 -22.17 -21.54 10.25
N VAL A 87 -21.37 -22.50 10.73
CA VAL A 87 -20.00 -22.72 10.26
C VAL A 87 -19.97 -23.08 8.77
N LEU A 88 -20.85 -23.97 8.32
CA LEU A 88 -20.93 -24.34 6.90
C LEU A 88 -21.32 -23.14 6.02
N VAL A 89 -22.29 -22.33 6.45
CA VAL A 89 -22.71 -21.12 5.74
C VAL A 89 -21.57 -20.09 5.69
N ALA A 90 -20.92 -19.82 6.82
CA ALA A 90 -19.80 -18.88 6.90
C ALA A 90 -18.60 -19.34 6.06
N ALA A 91 -18.26 -20.63 6.09
CA ALA A 91 -17.21 -21.21 5.26
C ALA A 91 -17.55 -21.11 3.76
N GLY A 92 -18.80 -21.35 3.39
CA GLY A 92 -19.30 -21.16 2.02
C GLY A 92 -19.16 -19.71 1.54
N ALA A 93 -19.56 -18.75 2.39
CA ALA A 93 -19.40 -17.32 2.11
C ALA A 93 -17.92 -16.94 1.97
N ALA A 94 -17.06 -17.38 2.89
CA ALA A 94 -15.63 -17.14 2.84
C ALA A 94 -14.99 -17.70 1.55
N ALA A 95 -15.37 -18.91 1.12
CA ALA A 95 -14.91 -19.50 -0.12
C ALA A 95 -15.34 -18.69 -1.36
N LEU A 96 -16.56 -18.12 -1.35
CA LEU A 96 -17.03 -17.25 -2.42
C LEU A 96 -16.20 -15.96 -2.49
N PHE A 97 -16.00 -15.30 -1.36
CA PHE A 97 -15.17 -14.09 -1.28
C PHE A 97 -13.72 -14.36 -1.71
N ALA A 98 -13.13 -15.47 -1.24
CA ALA A 98 -11.78 -15.88 -1.64
C ALA A 98 -11.68 -16.07 -3.16
N ARG A 99 -12.67 -16.72 -3.80
CA ARG A 99 -12.70 -16.88 -5.26
C ARG A 99 -12.76 -15.54 -5.99
N VAL A 100 -13.56 -14.59 -5.52
CA VAL A 100 -13.64 -13.25 -6.12
C VAL A 100 -12.33 -12.50 -5.96
N ALA A 101 -11.72 -12.55 -4.77
CA ALA A 101 -10.44 -11.92 -4.47
C ALA A 101 -9.32 -12.48 -5.37
N ILE A 102 -9.21 -13.80 -5.50
CA ILE A 102 -8.21 -14.44 -6.37
C ILE A 102 -8.43 -14.06 -7.84
N LYS A 103 -9.68 -14.03 -8.31
CA LYS A 103 -10.01 -13.58 -9.67
C LYS A 103 -9.59 -12.14 -9.91
N ARG A 104 -9.78 -11.25 -8.93
CA ARG A 104 -9.40 -9.84 -9.04
C ARG A 104 -7.88 -9.66 -9.01
N PHE A 105 -7.19 -10.36 -8.12
CA PHE A 105 -5.73 -10.33 -8.01
C PHE A 105 -5.07 -10.79 -9.31
N ARG A 106 -5.53 -11.92 -9.88
CA ARG A 106 -5.05 -12.43 -11.18
C ARG A 106 -5.26 -11.45 -12.35
N ARG A 107 -6.23 -10.53 -12.28
CA ARG A 107 -6.41 -9.48 -13.29
C ARG A 107 -5.38 -8.36 -13.15
N VAL A 108 -4.98 -8.03 -11.92
CA VAL A 108 -4.00 -6.97 -11.65
C VAL A 108 -2.57 -7.46 -11.95
N THR A 109 -2.28 -8.74 -11.69
CA THR A 109 -0.95 -9.32 -11.93
C THR A 109 -0.77 -9.86 -13.35
N ARG A 110 -1.75 -9.71 -14.27
CA ARG A 110 -1.52 -10.05 -15.67
C ARG A 110 -0.54 -9.01 -16.25
N PRO A 111 0.65 -9.43 -16.73
CA PRO A 111 1.55 -8.52 -17.43
C PRO A 111 0.77 -7.92 -18.59
N ARG A 112 0.87 -6.60 -18.75
CA ARG A 112 0.34 -5.90 -19.92
C ARG A 112 1.13 -6.41 -21.12
N SER A 113 0.60 -7.42 -21.80
CA SER A 113 1.06 -7.83 -23.12
C SER A 113 0.65 -6.71 -24.09
N GLU A 114 1.54 -5.75 -24.28
CA GLU A 114 1.47 -4.83 -25.41
C GLU A 114 1.83 -5.59 -26.70
N PRO A 115 1.16 -5.29 -27.84
CA PRO A 115 1.42 -5.90 -29.13
C PRO A 115 2.75 -5.46 -29.74
#